data_AF-A0AAP2MMC1-F1
#
_entry.id   AF-A0AAP2MMC1-F1
#
_cell.length_a   1.000
_cell.length_b   1.000
_cell.length_c   1.000
_cell.angle_alpha   90.00
_cell.angle_beta   90.00
_cell.angle_gamma   90.00
#
_symmetry.space_group_name_H-M   'P 1'
#
loop_
_entity.id
_entity.type
_entity.pdbx_description
1 polymer ?
#
loop_
_entity_poly.entity_id
_entity_poly.type
_entity_poly.pdbx_seq_one_letter_code
_entity_poly.pdbx_strand_id
1 'polypeptide(L)'
;MEALTQRAAVALAEQFVAESGYTGLPPEQITKTPLYLEPFEPSGTRRQVLQQRHNTLQPKAIGARVGRRGGQTGWSVAFAYTSSSLGKGDSCRVVTMDEDGANMRIERDQGDRSYFAGFY
;
A
#
# COMPACT_ATOMS: atom_id res chain seq x y z
N MET A 1 2.28 -21.18 11.54
CA MET A 1 1.59 -19.88 11.48
C MET A 1 0.33 -20.07 10.66
N GLU A 2 -0.77 -19.46 11.09
CA GLU A 2 -2.05 -19.52 10.37
C GLU A 2 -2.09 -18.43 9.29
N ALA A 3 -2.63 -18.78 8.12
CA ALA A 3 -2.86 -17.82 7.05
C ALA A 3 -3.92 -16.81 7.46
N LEU A 4 -3.70 -15.54 7.12
CA LEU A 4 -4.64 -14.48 7.39
C LEU A 4 -5.94 -14.67 6.60
N THR A 5 -7.05 -14.29 7.22
CA THR A 5 -8.28 -14.00 6.49
C THR A 5 -8.08 -12.76 5.62
N GLN A 6 -8.83 -12.66 4.52
CA GLN A 6 -8.81 -11.46 3.67
C GLN A 6 -9.05 -10.18 4.47
N ARG A 7 -10.01 -10.19 5.40
CA ARG A 7 -10.33 -9.04 6.26
C ARG A 7 -9.13 -8.62 7.11
N ALA A 8 -8.38 -9.58 7.65
CA ALA A 8 -7.18 -9.29 8.43
C ALA A 8 -6.06 -8.73 7.55
N ALA A 9 -5.85 -9.31 6.36
CA ALA A 9 -4.88 -8.79 5.39
C ALA A 9 -5.19 -7.35 4.96
N VAL A 10 -6.47 -7.03 4.69
CA VAL A 10 -6.91 -5.67 4.38
C VAL A 10 -6.64 -4.72 5.54
N ALA A 11 -7.03 -5.09 6.77
CA ALA A 11 -6.81 -4.23 7.95
C ALA A 11 -5.32 -3.92 8.19
N LEU A 12 -4.45 -4.93 8.06
CA LEU A 12 -3.01 -4.75 8.16
C LEU A 12 -2.45 -3.85 7.05
N ALA A 13 -2.94 -4.02 5.82
CA ALA A 13 -2.52 -3.18 4.71
C ALA A 13 -2.95 -1.72 4.89
N GLU A 14 -4.18 -1.46 5.34
CA GLU A 14 -4.68 -0.10 5.60
C GLU A 14 -3.83 0.59 6.68
N GLN A 15 -3.55 -0.12 7.77
CA GLN A 15 -2.66 0.37 8.82
C GLN A 15 -1.26 0.65 8.27
N PHE A 16 -0.70 -0.28 7.50
CA PHE A 16 0.62 -0.13 6.89
C PHE A 16 0.70 1.11 5.97
N VAL A 17 -0.34 1.38 5.16
CA VAL A 17 -0.37 2.54 4.25
C VAL A 17 -0.41 3.85 5.04
N ALA A 18 -1.21 3.91 6.11
CA ALA A 18 -1.26 5.07 7.00
C ALA A 18 0.08 5.32 7.71
N GLU A 19 0.66 4.28 8.31
CA GLU A 19 1.95 4.38 9.01
C GLU A 19 3.15 4.61 8.07
N SER A 20 2.98 4.33 6.77
CA SER A 20 3.97 4.64 5.74
C SER A 20 3.84 6.07 5.22
N GLY A 21 2.79 6.80 5.62
CA GLY A 21 2.59 8.22 5.33
C GLY A 21 1.90 8.55 4.02
N TYR A 22 1.23 7.57 3.39
CA TYR A 22 0.56 7.80 2.12
C TYR A 22 -0.84 8.43 2.26
N THR A 23 -1.44 8.37 3.45
CA THR A 23 -2.77 8.91 3.73
C THR A 23 -2.68 10.36 4.21
N GLY A 24 -3.82 10.95 4.60
CA GLY A 24 -3.88 12.27 5.23
C GLY A 24 -3.47 12.31 6.71
N LEU A 25 -2.81 11.26 7.23
CA LEU A 25 -2.30 11.27 8.61
C LEU A 25 -1.16 12.30 8.72
N PRO A 26 -1.18 13.21 9.71
CA PRO A 26 -0.13 14.20 9.87
C PRO A 26 1.25 13.55 10.04
N PRO A 27 2.33 14.07 9.41
CA PRO A 27 3.68 13.50 9.49
C PRO A 27 4.19 13.28 10.92
N GLU A 28 3.75 14.11 11.87
CA GLU A 28 4.12 14.04 13.29
C GLU A 28 3.53 12.82 14.00
N GLN A 29 2.44 12.26 13.48
CA GLN A 29 1.79 11.07 14.02
C GLN A 29 2.35 9.77 13.43
N ILE A 30 3.18 9.88 12.39
CA ILE A 30 3.83 8.74 11.76
C ILE A 30 5.08 8.41 12.58
N THR A 31 4.99 7.39 13.43
CA THR A 31 6.09 6.97 14.32
C THR A 31 6.99 5.90 13.70
N LYS A 32 6.52 5.22 12.64
CA LYS A 32 7.22 4.12 11.98
C LYS A 32 8.63 4.52 11.51
N THR A 33 9.65 3.83 12.02
CA THR A 33 11.06 4.04 11.70
C THR A 33 11.80 2.69 11.63
N PRO A 34 12.64 2.45 10.61
CA PRO A 34 12.83 3.29 9.42
C PRO A 34 11.57 3.30 8.53
N LEU A 35 11.41 4.34 7.70
CA LEU A 35 10.43 4.26 6.62
C LEU A 35 10.92 3.22 5.61
N TYR A 36 10.03 2.37 5.12
CA TYR A 36 10.34 1.53 3.97
C TYR A 36 10.48 2.44 2.76
N LEU A 37 11.71 2.68 2.29
CA LEU A 37 11.97 3.52 1.13
C LEU A 37 11.75 2.73 -0.15
N GLU A 38 11.05 3.32 -1.11
CA GLU A 38 10.96 2.75 -2.46
C GLU A 38 12.32 2.96 -3.17
N PRO A 39 12.76 2.03 -4.06
CA PRO A 39 14.09 2.08 -4.68
C PRO A 39 14.43 3.35 -5.50
N PHE A 40 13.45 4.21 -5.75
CA PHE A 40 13.60 5.48 -6.50
C PHE A 40 13.09 6.69 -5.73
N GLU A 41 12.71 6.52 -4.46
CA GLU A 41 12.49 7.68 -3.63
C GLU A 41 13.82 8.43 -3.51
N PRO A 42 13.84 9.74 -3.82
CA PRO A 42 15.06 10.51 -3.73
C PRO A 42 15.62 10.36 -2.31
N SER A 43 16.93 10.15 -2.21
CA SER A 43 17.61 10.16 -0.92
C SER A 43 17.33 11.50 -0.25
N GLY A 44 16.42 11.48 0.72
CA GLY A 44 15.85 12.66 1.33
C GLY A 44 15.67 12.43 2.82
N THR A 45 15.53 13.53 3.55
CA THR A 45 15.15 13.47 4.96
C THR A 45 13.80 12.77 5.10
N ARG A 46 13.56 12.11 6.24
CA ARG A 46 12.25 11.54 6.60
C ARG A 46 11.10 12.51 6.27
N ARG A 47 11.26 13.78 6.62
CA ARG A 47 10.26 14.83 6.36
C ARG A 47 9.94 14.99 4.87
N GLN A 48 10.96 14.99 4.01
CA GLN A 48 10.76 15.10 2.55
C GLN A 48 10.01 13.90 1.99
N VAL A 49 10.35 12.68 2.44
CA VAL A 49 9.64 11.46 2.03
C VAL A 49 8.18 11.51 2.47
N LEU A 50 7.91 11.84 3.73
CA LEU A 50 6.54 11.96 4.23
C LEU A 50 5.76 13.05 3.50
N GLN A 51 6.39 14.18 3.15
CA GLN A 51 5.75 15.24 2.39
C GLN A 51 5.38 14.79 0.96
N GLN A 52 6.21 13.97 0.32
CA GLN A 52 5.92 13.42 -1.01
C GLN A 52 4.79 12.39 -0.99
N ARG A 53 4.70 11.60 0.08
CA ARG A 53 3.67 10.55 0.23
C ARG A 53 2.34 11.11 0.71
N HIS A 54 2.35 12.20 1.47
CA HIS A 54 1.18 12.70 2.17
C HIS A 54 -0.02 12.88 1.24
N ASN A 55 -1.14 12.27 1.63
CA ASN A 55 -2.42 12.33 0.93
C ASN A 55 -2.32 11.91 -0.55
N THR A 56 -1.48 10.92 -0.88
CA THR A 56 -1.40 10.36 -2.24
C THR A 56 -2.30 9.15 -2.43
N LEU A 57 -2.58 8.38 -1.37
CA LEU A 57 -3.47 7.21 -1.39
C LEU A 57 -4.69 7.37 -0.49
N GLN A 58 -5.80 6.81 -0.95
CA GLN A 58 -7.00 6.64 -0.14
C GLN A 58 -6.68 5.73 1.06
N PRO A 59 -7.23 6.00 2.25
CA PRO A 59 -6.94 5.21 3.45
C PRO A 59 -7.59 3.82 3.44
N LYS A 60 -8.57 3.60 2.57
CA LYS A 60 -9.30 2.34 2.45
C LYS A 60 -8.90 1.57 1.21
N ALA A 61 -8.71 0.27 1.38
CA ALA A 61 -8.43 -0.62 0.26
C ALA A 61 -9.64 -0.68 -0.69
N ILE A 62 -9.37 -0.82 -1.97
CA ILE A 62 -10.39 -0.98 -3.02
C ILE A 62 -10.54 -2.43 -3.48
N GLY A 63 -9.69 -3.34 -2.99
CA GLY A 63 -9.75 -4.77 -3.25
C GLY A 63 -8.55 -5.52 -2.69
N ALA A 64 -8.68 -6.84 -2.54
CA ALA A 64 -7.62 -7.71 -2.07
C ALA A 64 -7.69 -9.07 -2.77
N ARG A 65 -6.54 -9.68 -3.04
CA ARG A 65 -6.43 -11.02 -3.64
C ARG A 65 -5.34 -11.84 -2.97
N VAL A 66 -5.57 -13.15 -2.95
CA VAL A 66 -4.51 -14.13 -2.67
C VAL A 66 -3.57 -14.20 -3.88
N GLY A 67 -2.29 -14.31 -3.59
CA GLY A 67 -1.21 -14.32 -4.55
C GLY A 67 -0.56 -12.95 -4.74
N ARG A 68 0.73 -12.98 -5.04
CA ARG A 68 1.53 -11.82 -5.45
C ARG A 68 1.95 -11.97 -6.91
N ARG A 69 2.56 -10.92 -7.46
CA ARG A 69 3.11 -10.94 -8.82
C ARG A 69 4.04 -12.15 -9.02
N GLY A 70 3.91 -12.81 -10.17
CA GLY A 70 4.72 -13.98 -10.51
C GLY A 70 4.24 -15.30 -9.87
N GLY A 71 3.01 -15.35 -9.35
CA GLY A 71 2.43 -16.58 -8.78
C GLY A 71 2.95 -16.92 -7.37
N GLN A 72 3.58 -15.96 -6.70
CA GLN A 72 4.07 -16.15 -5.34
C GLN A 72 2.90 -16.17 -4.34
N THR A 73 3.05 -16.92 -3.25
CA THR A 73 2.09 -16.96 -2.14
C THR A 73 2.04 -15.63 -1.38
N GLY A 74 0.91 -15.37 -0.72
CA GLY A 74 0.70 -14.15 0.06
C GLY A 74 -0.54 -13.36 -0.35
N TRP A 75 -0.58 -12.08 0.01
CA TRP A 75 -1.69 -11.18 -0.29
C TRP A 75 -1.23 -9.99 -1.13
N SER A 76 -2.12 -9.54 -2.01
CA SER A 76 -2.03 -8.26 -2.72
C SER A 76 -3.27 -7.42 -2.39
N VAL A 77 -3.08 -6.23 -1.85
CA VAL A 77 -4.15 -5.31 -1.43
C VAL A 77 -4.01 -3.98 -2.17
N ALA A 78 -5.05 -3.57 -2.90
CA ALA A 78 -5.03 -2.41 -3.77
C ALA A 78 -5.59 -1.15 -3.08
N PHE A 79 -4.96 -0.02 -3.37
CA PHE A 79 -5.33 1.31 -2.88
C PHE A 79 -5.44 2.29 -4.04
N ALA A 80 -6.56 3.01 -4.08
CA ALA A 80 -6.75 4.09 -5.04
C ALA A 80 -5.87 5.29 -4.69
N TYR A 81 -5.43 6.03 -5.72
CA TYR A 81 -4.91 7.37 -5.52
C TYR A 81 -6.01 8.33 -5.06
N THR A 82 -5.63 9.38 -4.33
CA THR A 82 -6.54 10.45 -3.90
C THR A 82 -6.98 11.36 -5.06
N SER A 83 -6.15 11.46 -6.10
CA SER A 83 -6.39 12.24 -7.31
C SER A 83 -6.05 11.45 -8.56
N SER A 84 -6.82 11.65 -9.63
CA SER A 84 -6.54 11.10 -10.96
C SER A 84 -5.24 11.61 -11.58
N SER A 85 -4.68 12.73 -11.09
CA SER A 85 -3.38 13.25 -11.53
C SER A 85 -2.18 12.46 -10.99
N LEU A 86 -2.37 11.64 -9.94
CA LEU A 86 -1.31 10.83 -9.32
C LEU A 86 -1.21 9.42 -9.90
N GLY A 87 -2.29 8.94 -10.52
CA GLY A 87 -2.36 7.66 -11.24
C GLY A 87 -2.43 7.86 -12.75
N LYS A 88 -2.23 6.79 -13.52
CA LYS A 88 -2.48 6.77 -14.97
C LYS A 88 -3.72 5.95 -15.25
N GLY A 89 -4.80 6.60 -15.68
CA GLY A 89 -6.05 5.90 -16.02
C GLY A 89 -6.62 5.15 -14.81
N ASP A 90 -6.86 3.85 -14.98
CA ASP A 90 -7.47 2.98 -13.96
C ASP A 90 -6.42 2.31 -13.05
N SER A 91 -5.36 3.03 -12.70
CA SER A 91 -4.25 2.46 -11.92
C SER A 91 -4.42 2.59 -10.40
N CYS A 92 -3.75 1.71 -9.66
CA CYS A 92 -3.70 1.72 -8.19
C CYS A 92 -2.30 1.44 -7.65
N ARG A 93 -2.07 1.71 -6.36
CA ARG A 93 -0.93 1.15 -5.63
C ARG A 93 -1.31 -0.16 -4.98
N VAL A 94 -0.37 -1.08 -4.89
CA VAL A 94 -0.60 -2.41 -4.31
C VAL A 94 0.35 -2.61 -3.15
N VAL A 95 -0.19 -2.95 -1.99
CA VAL A 95 0.57 -3.48 -0.86
C VAL A 95 0.61 -5.00 -1.01
N THR A 96 1.79 -5.58 -0.89
CA THR A 96 1.96 -7.04 -0.82
C THR A 96 2.47 -7.46 0.53
N MET A 97 2.05 -8.63 1.00
CA MET A 97 2.53 -9.27 2.23
C MET A 97 2.54 -10.78 2.07
N ASP A 98 3.22 -11.47 2.98
CA ASP A 98 3.16 -12.93 3.08
C ASP A 98 1.78 -13.39 3.60
N GLU A 99 1.53 -14.70 3.60
CA GLU A 99 0.20 -15.25 3.98
C GLU A 99 -0.17 -14.96 5.44
N ASP A 100 0.82 -14.76 6.30
CA ASP A 100 0.69 -14.40 7.72
C ASP A 100 0.71 -12.88 7.97
N GLY A 101 0.86 -12.06 6.91
CA GLY A 101 0.94 -10.61 6.99
C GLY A 101 2.35 -10.04 7.20
N ALA A 102 3.38 -10.89 7.23
CA ALA A 102 4.76 -10.44 7.31
C ALA A 102 5.25 -9.82 5.99
N ASN A 103 6.43 -9.21 6.03
CA ASN A 103 7.16 -8.70 4.86
C ASN A 103 6.34 -7.73 3.97
N MET A 104 5.48 -6.91 4.61
CA MET A 104 4.70 -5.88 3.95
C MET A 104 5.57 -4.87 3.19
N ARG A 105 5.21 -4.59 1.94
CA ARG A 105 5.80 -3.54 1.11
C ARG A 105 4.79 -2.98 0.13
N ILE A 106 5.01 -1.75 -0.33
CA ILE A 106 4.30 -1.25 -1.52
C ILE A 106 5.05 -1.71 -2.75
N GLU A 107 4.34 -2.30 -3.71
CA GLU A 107 4.89 -2.66 -5.00
C GLU A 107 5.31 -1.40 -5.78
N ARG A 108 6.44 -1.53 -6.46
CA ARG A 108 7.03 -0.46 -7.28
C ARG A 108 6.11 -0.10 -8.44
N ASP A 109 5.59 -1.12 -9.10
CA ASP A 109 4.74 -0.95 -10.27
C ASP A 109 3.30 -0.73 -9.85
N GLN A 110 2.60 0.08 -10.64
CA GLN A 110 1.17 0.29 -10.43
C GLN A 110 0.39 -0.99 -10.77
N GLY A 111 -0.66 -1.25 -10.01
CA GLY A 111 -1.65 -2.27 -10.33
C GLY A 111 -2.74 -1.72 -11.24
N ASP A 112 -3.51 -2.63 -11.82
CA ASP A 112 -4.73 -2.34 -12.57
C ASP A 112 -5.93 -2.50 -11.63
N ARG A 113 -6.76 -1.46 -11.45
CA ARG A 113 -7.90 -1.51 -10.55
C ARG A 113 -8.92 -2.55 -10.98
N SER A 114 -9.09 -2.79 -12.28
CA SER A 114 -10.02 -3.81 -12.79
C SER A 114 -9.61 -5.23 -12.36
N TYR A 115 -8.31 -5.49 -12.20
CA TYR A 115 -7.83 -6.73 -11.62
C TYR A 115 -8.30 -6.90 -10.16
N PHE A 116 -8.49 -5.81 -9.43
CA PHE A 116 -9.01 -5.81 -8.07
C PHE A 116 -10.49 -5.41 -7.98
N ALA A 117 -11.21 -5.29 -9.10
CA ALA A 117 -12.63 -4.93 -9.11
C ALA A 117 -13.51 -6.16 -8.77
N GLY A 118 -14.67 -5.90 -8.15
CA GLY A 118 -15.65 -6.92 -7.76
C GLY A 118 -15.53 -7.43 -6.32
N PHE A 119 -14.68 -6.80 -5.49
CA PHE A 119 -14.60 -7.09 -4.06
C PHE A 119 -15.42 -6.06 -3.28
N TYR A 120 -16.65 -6.44 -2.89
CA TYR A 120 -17.52 -5.71 -1.98
C TYR A 120 -17.93 -6.62 -0.82
#